data_AF-A0A933JD93-F1
#
_entry.id   AF-A0A933JD93-F1
#
_cell.length_a   1.000
_cell.length_b   1.000
_cell.length_c   1.000
_cell.angle_alpha   90.00
_cell.angle_beta   90.00
_cell.angle_gamma   90.00
#
_symmetry.space_group_name_H-M   'P 1'
#
loop_
_entity.id
_entity.type
_entity.pdbx_description
1 polymer ?
#
loop_
_entity_poly.entity_id
_entity_poly.type
_entity_poly.pdbx_seq_one_letter_code
_entity_poly.pdbx_strand_id
1 'polypeptide(L)'
;MDLTLRDALSVLSKASPFSVKTLSGKPRDLLDEAKEWLYIEQDIERDFRKILSSLARGTVVFLCGSSGDGKSEILARCQEQYRDKIRFHLDGTHSFSPHQSAIDTLDQLFDASQSDDRPLVVGINIGMLANYGKEGALRHFPVKEAIEKFLDGESAGKAYHFFDFENYPKFQFCADTTSSHSRFAKQILQRLAEPSDKNPFYVLSLKDESERRDPALLANYKLLALDCVQDAIITNLFKVRLIKDQFITARALLDFIHQLLLGNRYLPDNLFGTSDNELIQRMGDFDPANLHTRAIDQFVLRHGLELPILGLSSFMQHLQEKGLAIESVGSDDGGAATLIRLFYLLRCNSIGNNFHHQFRSDFDEVLLDEFAKVWLLHNEYDGSGETKLPLRPFYGNELIGAVGTR
;
A
#
# COMPACT_ATOMS: atom_id res chain seq x y z
N MET A 1 17.16 25.06 12.25
CA MET A 1 16.03 24.33 12.86
C MET A 1 16.45 22.89 12.92
N ASP A 2 16.31 22.27 14.09
CA ASP A 2 16.52 20.83 14.23
C ASP A 2 15.36 20.10 13.57
N LEU A 3 15.65 19.06 12.80
CA LEU A 3 14.65 18.21 12.16
C LEU A 3 13.79 17.51 13.23
N THR A 4 12.46 17.50 13.03
CA THR A 4 11.49 16.79 13.88
C THR A 4 11.02 15.49 13.23
N LEU A 5 10.36 14.61 13.99
CA LEU A 5 9.67 13.44 13.45
C LEU A 5 8.64 13.84 12.39
N ARG A 6 7.90 14.91 12.64
CA ARG A 6 6.92 15.46 11.69
C ARG A 6 7.56 15.85 10.35
N ASP A 7 8.72 16.51 10.40
CA ASP A 7 9.46 16.88 9.20
C ASP A 7 9.96 15.64 8.44
N ALA A 8 10.50 14.64 9.15
CA ALA A 8 10.94 13.40 8.52
C ALA A 8 9.80 12.62 7.87
N LEU A 9 8.63 12.54 8.52
CA LEU A 9 7.45 11.86 7.95
C LEU A 9 6.88 12.56 6.72
N SER A 10 7.22 13.83 6.46
CA SER A 10 6.77 14.56 5.27
C SER A 10 7.20 13.92 3.95
N VAL A 11 8.23 13.05 3.95
CA VAL A 11 8.67 12.28 2.77
C VAL A 11 7.59 11.31 2.27
N LEU A 12 6.65 10.92 3.13
CA LEU A 12 5.55 10.01 2.81
C LEU A 12 4.42 10.70 2.04
N SER A 13 4.29 12.02 2.14
CA SER A 13 3.19 12.77 1.53
C SER A 13 3.21 12.71 0.00
N LYS A 14 2.04 12.56 -0.63
CA LYS A 14 1.92 12.62 -2.11
C LYS A 14 2.34 13.96 -2.70
N ALA A 15 2.26 15.04 -1.91
CA ALA A 15 2.66 16.39 -2.31
C ALA A 15 4.15 16.66 -2.05
N SER A 16 4.86 15.71 -1.45
CA SER A 16 6.28 15.84 -1.15
C SER A 16 7.11 15.96 -2.42
N PRO A 17 8.16 16.79 -2.47
CA PRO A 17 9.12 16.77 -3.58
C PRO A 17 9.83 15.41 -3.71
N PHE A 18 9.79 14.58 -2.66
CA PHE A 18 10.32 13.22 -2.63
C PHE A 18 9.41 12.18 -3.29
N SER A 19 8.15 12.53 -3.56
CA SER A 19 7.12 11.64 -4.14
C SER A 19 7.42 11.20 -5.58
N VAL A 20 8.26 11.95 -6.29
CA VAL A 20 8.74 11.64 -7.64
C VAL A 20 10.25 11.84 -7.68
N LYS A 21 10.99 10.78 -8.04
CA LYS A 21 12.44 10.91 -8.21
C LYS A 21 12.75 11.57 -9.55
N THR A 22 13.35 12.76 -9.47
CA THR A 22 13.97 13.44 -10.60
C THR A 22 15.49 13.31 -10.49
N LEU A 23 16.19 13.36 -11.61
CA LEU A 23 17.67 13.32 -11.64
C LEU A 23 18.23 14.66 -11.18
N SER A 24 18.08 15.00 -9.90
CA SER A 24 18.60 16.25 -9.31
C SER A 24 19.97 16.02 -8.68
N GLY A 25 20.96 16.85 -8.99
CA GLY A 25 22.30 16.83 -8.40
C GLY A 25 22.43 17.53 -7.04
N LYS A 26 21.35 17.61 -6.25
CA LYS A 26 21.38 18.25 -4.92
C LYS A 26 22.18 17.35 -3.95
N PRO A 27 23.00 17.93 -3.03
CA PRO A 27 23.59 17.15 -1.95
C PRO A 27 22.51 16.48 -1.09
N ARG A 28 22.75 15.22 -0.72
CA ARG A 28 21.84 14.40 0.09
C ARG A 28 21.64 15.04 1.46
N ASP A 29 20.38 15.13 1.90
CA ASP A 29 20.01 15.58 3.24
C ASP A 29 19.34 14.46 4.05
N LEU A 30 18.97 14.75 5.31
CA LEU A 30 18.35 13.79 6.21
C LEU A 30 16.99 13.27 5.70
N LEU A 31 16.29 14.03 4.83
CA LEU A 31 15.04 13.56 4.22
C LEU A 31 15.32 12.58 3.07
N ASP A 32 16.44 12.74 2.35
CA ASP A 32 16.93 11.70 1.43
C ASP A 32 17.26 10.40 2.17
N GLU A 33 17.89 10.49 3.36
CA GLU A 33 18.17 9.32 4.20
C GLU A 33 16.89 8.65 4.71
N ALA A 34 15.90 9.43 5.15
CA ALA A 34 14.60 8.93 5.57
C ALA A 34 13.85 8.23 4.42
N LYS A 35 13.91 8.80 3.20
CA LYS A 35 13.36 8.17 1.99
C LYS A 35 14.08 6.86 1.66
N GLU A 36 15.42 6.86 1.72
CA GLU A 36 16.24 5.68 1.44
C GLU A 36 15.96 4.55 2.45
N TRP A 37 15.79 4.89 3.72
CA TRP A 37 15.44 3.92 4.78
C TRP A 37 14.15 3.16 4.47
N LEU A 38 13.13 3.85 3.96
CA LEU A 38 11.84 3.27 3.61
C LEU A 38 11.85 2.46 2.31
N TYR A 39 12.94 2.50 1.54
CA TYR A 39 13.00 1.83 0.26
C TYR A 39 12.92 0.31 0.39
N ILE A 40 11.89 -0.29 -0.20
CA ILE A 40 11.72 -1.74 -0.26
C ILE A 40 11.81 -2.18 -1.71
N GLU A 41 12.76 -3.06 -1.99
CA GLU A 41 12.88 -3.73 -3.28
C GLU A 41 11.63 -4.59 -3.52
N GLN A 42 10.90 -4.28 -4.58
CA GLN A 42 9.70 -5.01 -4.98
C GLN A 42 10.07 -6.24 -5.83
N ASP A 43 9.21 -7.26 -5.86
CA ASP A 43 9.47 -8.48 -6.65
C ASP A 43 9.67 -8.18 -8.14
N ILE A 44 8.91 -7.23 -8.69
CA ILE A 44 9.08 -6.74 -10.06
C ILE A 44 10.48 -6.17 -10.30
N GLU A 45 11.05 -5.44 -9.33
CA GLU A 45 12.40 -4.89 -9.46
C GLU A 45 13.44 -6.01 -9.51
N ARG A 46 13.30 -7.01 -8.65
CA ARG A 46 14.22 -8.15 -8.60
C ARG A 46 14.22 -8.90 -9.94
N ASP A 47 13.04 -9.17 -10.50
CA ASP A 47 12.92 -9.88 -11.77
C ASP A 47 13.35 -9.01 -12.96
N PHE A 48 13.06 -7.71 -12.91
CA PHE A 48 13.55 -6.72 -13.85
C PHE A 48 15.09 -6.67 -13.88
N ARG A 49 15.75 -6.57 -12.71
CA ARG A 49 17.21 -6.54 -12.59
C ARG A 49 17.89 -7.80 -13.13
N LYS A 50 17.26 -8.98 -12.96
CA LYS A 50 17.76 -10.23 -13.55
C LYS A 50 17.87 -10.11 -15.08
N ILE A 51 16.84 -9.59 -15.74
CA ILE A 51 16.84 -9.39 -17.20
C ILE A 51 17.86 -8.32 -17.62
N LEU A 52 17.97 -7.21 -16.89
CA LEU A 52 18.94 -6.14 -17.21
C LEU A 52 20.39 -6.66 -17.31
N SER A 53 20.75 -7.68 -16.52
CA SER A 53 22.10 -8.26 -16.52
C SER A 53 22.47 -9.02 -17.79
N SER A 54 21.47 -9.45 -18.59
CA SER A 54 21.65 -10.34 -19.74
C SER A 54 21.03 -9.80 -21.03
N LEU A 55 20.79 -8.49 -21.13
CA LEU A 55 20.16 -7.90 -22.32
C LEU A 55 21.06 -7.99 -23.56
N ALA A 56 20.48 -8.49 -24.65
CA ALA A 56 21.09 -8.47 -25.97
C ALA A 56 20.93 -7.09 -26.63
N ARG A 57 21.83 -6.76 -27.56
CA ARG A 57 21.73 -5.53 -28.36
C ARG A 57 20.40 -5.45 -29.12
N GLY A 58 19.86 -4.24 -29.25
CA GLY A 58 18.58 -3.98 -29.92
C GLY A 58 17.33 -4.47 -29.16
N THR A 59 17.47 -4.97 -27.93
CA THR A 59 16.31 -5.33 -27.10
C THR A 59 15.67 -4.09 -26.48
N VAL A 60 14.34 -4.13 -26.33
CA VAL A 60 13.58 -3.08 -25.65
C VAL A 60 12.84 -3.69 -24.46
N VAL A 61 13.02 -3.09 -23.29
CA VAL A 61 12.35 -3.49 -22.06
C VAL A 61 11.41 -2.36 -21.62
N PHE A 62 10.16 -2.71 -21.39
CA PHE A 62 9.15 -1.81 -20.87
C PHE A 62 8.90 -2.12 -19.39
N LEU A 63 8.99 -1.09 -18.55
CA LEU A 63 8.48 -1.12 -17.18
C LEU A 63 7.16 -0.36 -17.16
N CYS A 64 6.07 -1.12 -17.14
CA CYS A 64 4.69 -0.68 -17.29
C CYS A 64 3.98 -0.63 -15.94
N GLY A 65 3.13 0.36 -15.72
CA GLY A 65 2.30 0.45 -14.52
C GLY A 65 1.62 1.80 -14.38
N SER A 66 0.90 2.03 -13.29
CA SER A 66 0.17 3.27 -13.03
C SER A 66 1.05 4.38 -12.43
N SER A 67 0.53 5.60 -12.40
CA SER A 67 1.21 6.74 -11.77
C SER A 67 1.34 6.50 -10.26
N GLY A 68 2.57 6.46 -9.74
CA GLY A 68 2.84 6.23 -8.32
C GLY A 68 3.23 4.80 -7.93
N ASP A 69 3.37 3.87 -8.88
CA ASP A 69 3.83 2.49 -8.60
C ASP A 69 5.33 2.37 -8.26
N GLY A 70 6.11 3.42 -8.52
CA GLY A 70 7.55 3.43 -8.26
C GLY A 70 8.43 3.16 -9.48
N LYS A 71 7.87 3.16 -10.69
CA LYS A 71 8.62 3.01 -11.96
C LYS A 71 9.89 3.86 -12.02
N SER A 72 9.74 5.18 -11.86
CA SER A 72 10.86 6.12 -11.96
C SER A 72 11.92 5.90 -10.88
N GLU A 73 11.54 5.42 -9.69
CA GLU A 73 12.48 5.10 -8.61
C GLU A 73 13.32 3.86 -8.96
N ILE A 74 12.68 2.77 -9.42
CA ILE A 74 13.37 1.55 -9.88
C ILE A 74 14.33 1.89 -11.03
N LEU A 75 13.85 2.66 -12.02
CA LEU A 75 14.63 3.02 -13.20
C LEU A 75 15.82 3.91 -12.85
N ALA A 76 15.66 4.91 -11.97
CA ALA A 76 16.76 5.76 -11.52
C ALA A 76 17.88 4.93 -10.85
N ARG A 77 17.51 3.99 -9.97
CA ARG A 77 18.47 3.10 -9.29
C ARG A 77 19.18 2.15 -10.26
N CYS A 78 18.45 1.61 -11.24
CA CYS A 78 19.05 0.76 -12.27
C CYS A 78 19.94 1.56 -13.22
N GLN A 79 19.56 2.78 -13.56
CA GLN A 79 20.34 3.66 -14.43
C GLN A 79 21.72 3.96 -13.84
N GLU A 80 21.81 4.26 -12.54
CA GLU A 80 23.09 4.48 -11.86
C GLU A 80 24.06 3.30 -12.04
N GLN A 81 23.54 2.07 -12.07
CA GLN A 81 24.34 0.84 -12.19
C GLN A 81 24.67 0.46 -13.65
N TYR A 82 23.77 0.75 -14.60
CA TYR A 82 23.86 0.23 -15.97
C TYR A 82 23.98 1.31 -17.07
N ARG A 83 24.15 2.60 -16.69
CA ARG A 83 24.25 3.77 -17.59
C ARG A 83 25.12 3.58 -18.83
N ASP A 84 26.25 2.89 -18.69
CA ASP A 84 27.22 2.76 -19.79
C ASP A 84 26.79 1.72 -20.83
N LYS A 85 25.96 0.75 -20.42
CA LYS A 85 25.56 -0.41 -21.24
C LYS A 85 24.14 -0.31 -21.80
N ILE A 86 23.24 0.33 -21.05
CA ILE A 86 21.80 0.34 -21.32
C ILE A 86 21.31 1.78 -21.34
N ARG A 87 20.44 2.10 -22.30
CA ARG A 87 19.76 3.39 -22.36
C ARG A 87 18.50 3.34 -21.52
N PHE A 88 18.35 4.26 -20.58
CA PHE A 88 17.16 4.39 -19.75
C PHE A 88 16.37 5.63 -20.14
N HIS A 89 15.04 5.48 -20.16
CA HIS A 89 14.10 6.56 -20.34
C HIS A 89 13.03 6.45 -19.24
N LEU A 90 13.13 7.30 -18.21
CA LEU A 90 12.38 7.14 -16.95
C LEU A 90 10.88 7.41 -17.07
N ASP A 91 10.50 8.26 -18.02
CA ASP A 91 9.12 8.55 -18.36
C ASP A 91 9.03 8.71 -19.88
N GLY A 92 8.56 7.65 -20.56
CA GLY A 92 8.37 7.60 -22.01
C GLY A 92 7.50 8.72 -22.58
N THR A 93 6.80 9.47 -21.72
CA THR A 93 5.81 10.47 -22.11
C THR A 93 6.16 11.89 -21.67
N HIS A 94 7.26 12.09 -20.95
CA HIS A 94 7.67 13.42 -20.52
C HIS A 94 8.34 14.16 -21.69
N SER A 95 7.58 14.99 -22.39
CA SER A 95 8.12 15.84 -23.45
C SER A 95 9.04 16.92 -22.88
N PHE A 96 10.13 17.22 -23.58
CA PHE A 96 11.00 18.35 -23.26
C PHE A 96 10.51 19.65 -23.91
N SER A 97 9.33 19.65 -24.54
CA SER A 97 8.81 20.74 -25.36
C SER A 97 7.28 20.92 -25.20
N PRO A 98 6.77 22.15 -25.03
CA PRO A 98 5.34 22.42 -24.73
C PRO A 98 4.34 21.98 -25.80
N HIS A 99 4.79 21.69 -27.02
CA HIS A 99 3.93 21.37 -28.18
C HIS A 99 4.08 19.94 -28.68
N GLN A 100 4.93 19.13 -28.04
CA GLN A 100 5.19 17.75 -28.47
C GLN A 100 4.24 16.79 -27.76
N SER A 101 3.55 15.93 -28.54
CA SER A 101 2.70 14.90 -27.97
C SER A 101 3.54 13.76 -27.38
N ALA A 102 2.98 13.01 -26.44
CA ALA A 102 3.63 11.82 -25.89
C ALA A 102 3.91 10.76 -26.97
N ILE A 103 3.06 10.68 -28.00
CA ILE A 103 3.28 9.79 -29.16
C ILE A 103 4.51 10.23 -29.95
N ASP A 104 4.65 11.52 -30.23
CA ASP A 104 5.83 12.06 -30.93
C ASP A 104 7.12 11.85 -30.13
N THR A 105 7.06 11.96 -28.79
CA THR A 105 8.20 11.69 -27.91
C THR A 105 8.63 10.22 -27.98
N LEU A 106 7.67 9.30 -27.95
CA LEU A 106 7.96 7.86 -28.10
C LEU A 106 8.50 7.53 -29.48
N ASP A 107 7.97 8.15 -30.53
CA ASP A 107 8.46 8.03 -31.89
C ASP A 107 9.94 8.42 -31.99
N GLN A 108 10.31 9.61 -31.47
CA GLN A 108 11.70 10.05 -31.45
C GLN A 108 12.61 9.13 -30.61
N LEU A 109 12.08 8.60 -29.50
CA LEU A 109 12.80 7.66 -28.65
C LEU A 109 13.14 6.38 -29.42
N PHE A 110 12.17 5.82 -30.16
CA PHE A 110 12.38 4.60 -30.93
C PHE A 110 13.24 4.85 -32.18
N ASP A 111 13.11 5.99 -32.85
CA ASP A 111 14.02 6.41 -33.94
C ASP A 111 15.48 6.45 -33.44
N ALA A 112 15.70 7.06 -32.27
CA ALA A 112 17.02 7.13 -31.66
C ALA A 112 17.54 5.75 -31.23
N SER A 113 16.65 4.81 -30.90
CA SER A 113 17.03 3.44 -30.53
C SER A 113 17.44 2.59 -31.74
N GLN A 114 16.89 2.88 -32.93
CA GLN A 114 17.31 2.20 -34.16
C GLN A 114 18.72 2.61 -34.61
N SER A 115 19.19 3.80 -34.19
CA SER A 115 20.52 4.31 -34.51
C SER A 115 21.62 3.92 -33.51
N ASP A 116 21.25 3.32 -32.37
CA ASP A 116 22.17 2.92 -31.29
C ASP A 116 21.81 1.50 -30.82
N ASP A 117 22.70 0.54 -31.08
CA ASP A 117 22.49 -0.89 -30.79
C ASP A 117 22.36 -1.22 -29.29
N ARG A 118 22.56 -0.26 -28.38
CA ARG A 118 22.40 -0.51 -26.94
C ARG A 118 20.95 -0.85 -26.59
N PRO A 119 20.72 -1.79 -25.65
CA PRO A 119 19.39 -2.07 -25.14
C PRO A 119 18.70 -0.80 -24.62
N LEU A 120 17.39 -0.70 -24.87
CA LEU A 120 16.57 0.40 -24.40
C LEU A 120 15.64 -0.07 -23.29
N VAL A 121 15.57 0.70 -22.21
CA VAL A 121 14.63 0.52 -21.11
C VAL A 121 13.72 1.74 -21.05
N VAL A 122 12.41 1.52 -21.06
CA VAL A 122 11.39 2.59 -21.04
C VAL A 122 10.43 2.39 -19.87
N GLY A 123 10.36 3.37 -18.98
CA GLY A 123 9.28 3.49 -17.99
C GLY A 123 8.08 4.17 -18.60
N ILE A 124 6.91 3.53 -18.57
CA ILE A 124 5.73 4.06 -19.25
C ILE A 124 4.43 3.68 -18.53
N ASN A 125 3.42 4.54 -18.64
CA ASN A 125 2.07 4.22 -18.18
C ASN A 125 1.38 3.27 -19.16
N ILE A 126 0.67 2.25 -18.67
CA ILE A 126 0.07 1.22 -19.53
C ILE A 126 -0.93 1.79 -20.55
N GLY A 127 -1.75 2.77 -20.14
CA GLY A 127 -2.66 3.45 -21.07
C GLY A 127 -1.93 4.22 -22.18
N MET A 128 -0.77 4.81 -21.87
CA MET A 128 0.04 5.51 -22.88
C MET A 128 0.76 4.56 -23.81
N LEU A 129 1.19 3.40 -23.29
CA LEU A 129 1.72 2.31 -24.11
C LEU A 129 0.65 1.82 -25.10
N ALA A 130 -0.58 1.62 -24.64
CA ALA A 130 -1.70 1.22 -25.49
C ALA A 130 -2.04 2.25 -26.57
N ASN A 131 -2.02 3.55 -26.22
CA ASN A 131 -2.21 4.62 -27.21
C ASN A 131 -1.09 4.58 -28.27
N TYR A 132 0.16 4.38 -27.86
CA TYR A 132 1.28 4.26 -28.79
C TYR A 132 1.17 3.04 -29.71
N GLY A 133 0.73 1.89 -29.18
CA GLY A 133 0.46 0.69 -29.98
C GLY A 133 -0.51 0.97 -31.14
N LYS A 134 -1.47 1.88 -30.96
CA LYS A 134 -2.44 2.27 -32.01
C LYS A 134 -1.92 3.39 -32.90
N GLU A 135 -1.47 4.49 -32.30
CA GLU A 135 -1.23 5.77 -32.97
C GLU A 135 0.23 6.02 -33.38
N GLY A 136 1.18 5.24 -32.85
CA GLY A 136 2.60 5.38 -33.17
C GLY A 136 2.88 5.25 -34.66
N ALA A 137 3.98 5.83 -35.14
CA ALA A 137 4.25 5.81 -36.57
C ALA A 137 4.50 4.41 -37.12
N LEU A 138 4.11 4.21 -38.40
CA LEU A 138 4.25 2.94 -39.10
C LEU A 138 5.69 2.41 -39.17
N ARG A 139 6.70 3.29 -39.13
CA ARG A 139 8.12 2.91 -39.07
C ARG A 139 8.50 2.12 -37.82
N HIS A 140 7.69 2.20 -36.77
CA HIS A 140 7.85 1.48 -35.52
C HIS A 140 6.96 0.23 -35.43
N PHE A 141 6.50 -0.30 -36.57
CA PHE A 141 5.60 -1.46 -36.63
C PHE A 141 6.02 -2.64 -35.74
N PRO A 142 7.30 -3.09 -35.68
CA PRO A 142 7.69 -4.20 -34.80
C PRO A 142 7.43 -3.94 -33.31
N VAL A 143 7.63 -2.69 -32.87
CA VAL A 143 7.36 -2.28 -31.48
C VAL A 143 5.85 -2.23 -31.24
N LYS A 144 5.08 -1.68 -32.19
CA LYS A 144 3.62 -1.60 -32.11
C LYS A 144 2.99 -3.01 -32.02
N GLU A 145 3.42 -3.93 -32.88
CA GLU A 145 2.95 -5.32 -32.88
C GLU A 145 3.29 -6.02 -31.56
N ALA A 146 4.48 -5.78 -31.00
CA ALA A 146 4.87 -6.32 -29.71
C ALA A 146 4.00 -5.78 -28.55
N ILE A 147 3.62 -4.51 -28.60
CA ILE A 147 2.71 -3.89 -27.64
C ILE A 147 1.31 -4.49 -27.75
N GLU A 148 0.77 -4.65 -28.95
CA GLU A 148 -0.55 -5.26 -29.17
C GLU A 148 -0.59 -6.67 -28.61
N LYS A 149 0.41 -7.51 -28.93
CA LYS A 149 0.53 -8.87 -28.36
C LYS A 149 0.59 -8.86 -26.85
N PHE A 150 1.35 -7.95 -26.25
CA PHE A 150 1.42 -7.81 -24.79
C PHE A 150 0.05 -7.47 -24.18
N LEU A 151 -0.71 -6.55 -24.77
CA LEU A 151 -2.03 -6.14 -24.28
C LEU A 151 -3.08 -7.25 -24.43
N ASP A 152 -2.92 -8.13 -25.42
CA ASP A 152 -3.76 -9.31 -25.61
C ASP A 152 -3.33 -10.51 -24.71
N GLY A 153 -2.29 -10.35 -23.89
CA GLY A 153 -1.76 -11.40 -23.01
C GLY A 153 -0.87 -12.42 -23.71
N GLU A 154 -0.42 -12.12 -24.93
CA GLU A 154 0.46 -12.98 -25.72
C GLU A 154 1.95 -12.67 -25.51
N SER A 155 2.81 -13.61 -25.91
CA SER A 155 4.26 -13.41 -25.85
C SER A 155 4.73 -12.48 -26.98
N ALA A 156 5.31 -11.35 -26.61
CA ALA A 156 5.87 -10.36 -27.55
C ALA A 156 7.25 -10.75 -28.16
N GLY A 157 7.62 -12.03 -28.12
CA GLY A 157 8.91 -12.52 -28.63
C GLY A 157 10.09 -12.26 -27.69
N LYS A 158 11.32 -12.44 -28.20
CA LYS A 158 12.57 -12.31 -27.42
C LYS A 158 13.19 -10.91 -27.45
N ALA A 159 12.79 -10.06 -28.39
CA ALA A 159 13.34 -8.72 -28.55
C ALA A 159 12.67 -7.68 -27.63
N TYR A 160 11.44 -7.97 -27.17
CA TYR A 160 10.62 -7.09 -26.38
C TYR A 160 10.25 -7.76 -25.06
N HIS A 161 10.51 -7.08 -23.95
CA HIS A 161 10.17 -7.55 -22.61
C HIS A 161 9.25 -6.56 -21.93
N PHE A 162 8.17 -7.05 -21.32
CA PHE A 162 7.20 -6.21 -20.61
C PHE A 162 7.14 -6.62 -19.14
N PHE A 163 7.39 -5.67 -18.26
CA PHE A 163 7.26 -5.81 -16.82
C PHE A 163 6.11 -4.93 -16.36
N ASP A 164 4.96 -5.54 -16.12
CA ASP A 164 3.76 -4.84 -15.68
C ASP A 164 3.54 -5.01 -14.18
N PHE A 165 3.41 -3.89 -13.45
CA PHE A 165 3.07 -3.89 -12.04
C PHE A 165 1.76 -4.61 -11.69
N GLU A 166 0.81 -4.74 -12.62
CA GLU A 166 -0.41 -5.53 -12.40
C GLU A 166 -0.14 -7.02 -12.20
N ASN A 167 0.94 -7.54 -12.80
CA ASN A 167 1.39 -8.93 -12.61
C ASN A 167 2.11 -9.16 -11.27
N TYR A 168 2.33 -8.09 -10.48
CA TYR A 168 2.97 -8.15 -9.16
C TYR A 168 2.04 -7.54 -8.12
N PRO A 169 0.92 -8.21 -7.80
CA PRO A 169 -0.08 -7.68 -6.90
C PRO A 169 0.51 -7.48 -5.49
N LYS A 170 0.32 -6.27 -4.95
CA LYS A 170 0.80 -5.90 -3.61
C LYS A 170 0.02 -6.59 -2.49
N PHE A 171 -1.17 -7.11 -2.81
CA PHE A 171 -2.06 -7.79 -1.87
C PHE A 171 -2.42 -9.17 -2.40
N GLN A 172 -2.41 -10.16 -1.52
CA GLN A 172 -2.70 -11.56 -1.83
C GLN A 172 -3.47 -12.20 -0.67
N PHE A 173 -4.27 -13.22 -0.99
CA PHE A 173 -4.87 -14.06 0.04
C PHE A 173 -3.78 -14.86 0.75
N CYS A 174 -3.85 -14.90 2.07
CA CYS A 174 -2.96 -15.70 2.89
C CYS A 174 -3.67 -17.00 3.26
N ALA A 175 -2.98 -18.13 3.12
CA ALA A 175 -3.52 -19.44 3.49
C ALA A 175 -3.66 -19.62 5.02
N ASP A 176 -2.90 -18.86 5.80
CA ASP A 176 -2.97 -18.80 7.26
C ASP A 176 -3.58 -17.47 7.71
N THR A 177 -4.51 -17.53 8.67
CA THR A 177 -5.15 -16.34 9.28
C THR A 177 -4.18 -15.48 10.10
N THR A 178 -2.92 -15.91 10.20
CA THR A 178 -1.85 -15.26 10.97
C THR A 178 -0.92 -14.41 10.12
N SER A 179 -0.88 -14.58 8.80
CA SER A 179 0.02 -13.80 7.95
C SER A 179 -0.70 -12.61 7.29
N SER A 180 0.04 -11.54 7.12
CA SER A 180 -0.47 -10.28 6.57
C SER A 180 -0.75 -10.40 5.07
N HIS A 181 -1.94 -9.93 4.64
CA HIS A 181 -2.37 -9.91 3.23
C HIS A 181 -1.49 -9.08 2.30
N SER A 182 -0.50 -8.34 2.81
CA SER A 182 0.48 -7.62 1.99
C SER A 182 1.86 -7.60 2.64
N ARG A 183 2.77 -8.41 2.09
CA ARG A 183 4.19 -8.38 2.47
C ARG A 183 4.82 -7.00 2.27
N PHE A 184 4.53 -6.35 1.14
CA PHE A 184 5.08 -5.03 0.81
C PHE A 184 4.64 -3.97 1.81
N ALA A 185 3.34 -3.88 2.11
CA ALA A 185 2.83 -2.91 3.09
C ALA A 185 3.35 -3.21 4.50
N LYS A 186 3.41 -4.50 4.90
CA LYS A 186 3.96 -4.90 6.19
C LYS A 186 5.43 -4.48 6.35
N GLN A 187 6.26 -4.70 5.32
CA GLN A 187 7.65 -4.28 5.35
C GLN A 187 7.81 -2.77 5.48
N ILE A 188 6.97 -1.96 4.82
CA ILE A 188 6.99 -0.49 4.96
C ILE A 188 6.71 -0.10 6.41
N LEU A 189 5.62 -0.62 6.98
CA LEU A 189 5.21 -0.30 8.35
C LEU A 189 6.25 -0.75 9.38
N GLN A 190 6.79 -1.96 9.24
CA GLN A 190 7.85 -2.48 10.10
C GLN A 190 9.12 -1.64 10.03
N ARG A 191 9.58 -1.24 8.83
CA ARG A 191 10.75 -0.37 8.69
C ARG A 191 10.53 1.03 9.25
N LEU A 192 9.34 1.59 9.03
CA LEU A 192 8.99 2.92 9.54
C LEU A 192 9.04 2.96 11.07
N ALA A 193 8.56 1.91 11.72
CA ALA A 193 8.43 1.81 13.17
C ALA A 193 9.51 0.95 13.86
N GLU A 194 10.56 0.55 13.15
CA GLU A 194 11.62 -0.31 13.69
C GLU A 194 12.33 0.38 14.88
N PRO A 195 12.36 -0.24 16.09
CA PRO A 195 12.99 0.35 17.26
C PRO A 195 14.52 0.17 17.22
N SER A 196 15.16 0.92 16.33
CA SER A 196 16.58 0.80 16.00
C SER A 196 17.23 2.17 15.93
N ASP A 197 18.43 2.32 16.48
CA ASP A 197 19.21 3.57 16.42
C ASP A 197 19.64 3.94 14.98
N LYS A 198 19.46 3.01 14.03
CA LYS A 198 19.66 3.25 12.60
C LYS A 198 18.42 3.79 11.91
N ASN A 199 17.24 3.64 12.51
CA ASN A 199 15.99 4.13 11.97
C ASN A 199 15.86 5.64 12.27
N PRO A 200 15.91 6.52 11.25
CA PRO A 200 15.84 7.96 11.47
C PRO A 200 14.50 8.38 12.11
N PHE A 201 13.40 7.70 11.80
CA PHE A 201 12.09 7.99 12.39
C PHE A 201 12.05 7.66 13.88
N TYR A 202 12.62 6.52 14.27
CA TYR A 202 12.65 6.11 15.67
C TYR A 202 13.54 7.05 16.50
N VAL A 203 14.73 7.39 16.02
CA VAL A 203 15.64 8.32 16.71
C VAL A 203 14.98 9.69 16.90
N LEU A 204 14.29 10.20 15.88
CA LEU A 204 13.55 11.46 15.97
C LEU A 204 12.36 11.34 16.93
N SER A 205 11.66 10.20 16.99
CA SER A 205 10.57 9.97 17.93
C SER A 205 11.04 10.02 19.40
N LEU A 206 12.21 9.45 19.70
CA LEU A 206 12.79 9.49 21.05
C LEU A 206 13.20 10.91 21.43
N LYS A 207 13.78 11.65 20.49
CA LYS A 207 14.13 13.07 20.70
C LYS A 207 12.89 13.90 20.97
N ASP A 208 11.90 13.83 20.08
CA ASP A 208 10.66 14.61 20.19
C ASP A 208 9.89 14.23 21.47
N GLU A 209 9.91 12.97 21.90
CA GLU A 209 9.37 12.53 23.19
C GLU A 209 10.09 13.18 24.38
N SER A 210 11.44 13.21 24.38
CA SER A 210 12.21 13.85 25.45
C SER A 210 11.94 15.36 25.56
N GLU A 211 11.66 15.99 24.42
CA GLU A 211 11.36 17.41 24.29
C GLU A 211 9.87 17.74 24.41
N ARG A 212 9.02 16.71 24.62
CA ARG A 212 7.55 16.80 24.70
C ARG A 212 6.92 17.51 23.50
N ARG A 213 7.45 17.23 22.31
CA ARG A 213 6.91 17.73 21.04
C ARG A 213 5.84 16.79 20.53
N ASP A 214 4.73 17.37 20.08
CA ASP A 214 3.68 16.68 19.33
C ASP A 214 3.22 15.33 19.93
N PRO A 215 2.64 15.34 21.15
CA PRO A 215 2.27 14.12 21.87
C PRO A 215 1.27 13.25 21.09
N ALA A 216 0.38 13.85 20.29
CA ALA A 216 -0.57 13.12 19.46
C ALA A 216 0.14 12.33 18.34
N LEU A 217 1.11 12.94 17.64
CA LEU A 217 1.91 12.24 16.63
C LEU A 217 2.70 11.09 17.26
N LEU A 218 3.29 11.30 18.44
CA LEU A 218 4.04 10.25 19.14
C LEU A 218 3.15 9.07 19.55
N ALA A 219 1.93 9.34 20.04
CA ALA A 219 0.95 8.30 20.33
C ALA A 219 0.56 7.52 19.06
N ASN A 220 0.32 8.22 17.94
CA ASN A 220 0.03 7.59 16.65
C ASN A 220 1.18 6.73 16.16
N TYR A 221 2.42 7.21 16.27
CA TYR A 221 3.62 6.48 15.89
C TYR A 221 3.82 5.22 16.74
N LYS A 222 3.63 5.32 18.07
CA LYS A 222 3.69 4.18 18.99
C LYS A 222 2.59 3.15 18.73
N LEU A 223 1.37 3.60 18.41
CA LEU A 223 0.29 2.69 17.99
C LEU A 223 0.65 1.98 16.69
N LEU A 224 1.16 2.70 15.68
CA LEU A 224 1.57 2.12 14.40
C LEU A 224 2.71 1.09 14.56
N ALA A 225 3.57 1.24 15.57
CA ALA A 225 4.64 0.30 15.88
C ALA A 225 4.16 -1.07 16.36
N LEU A 226 2.90 -1.18 16.80
CA LEU A 226 2.34 -2.45 17.26
C LEU A 226 1.99 -3.35 16.07
N ASP A 227 2.51 -4.58 16.08
CA ASP A 227 2.36 -5.55 14.99
C ASP A 227 0.88 -5.82 14.63
N CYS A 228 0.03 -6.00 15.65
CA CYS A 228 -1.43 -6.16 15.49
C CYS A 228 -2.10 -4.95 14.83
N VAL A 229 -1.66 -3.73 15.15
CA VAL A 229 -2.21 -2.51 14.55
C VAL A 229 -1.83 -2.46 13.07
N GLN A 230 -0.60 -2.85 12.73
CA GLN A 230 -0.17 -2.96 11.33
C GLN A 230 -1.00 -3.99 10.56
N ASP A 231 -1.27 -5.16 11.15
CA ASP A 231 -2.09 -6.19 10.50
C ASP A 231 -3.54 -5.76 10.35
N ALA A 232 -4.11 -5.06 11.33
CA ALA A 232 -5.42 -4.46 11.22
C ALA A 232 -5.50 -3.45 10.07
N ILE A 233 -4.49 -2.57 9.93
CA ILE A 233 -4.40 -1.61 8.83
C ILE A 233 -4.33 -2.33 7.49
N ILE A 234 -3.47 -3.35 7.36
CA ILE A 234 -3.29 -4.10 6.12
C ILE A 234 -4.55 -4.89 5.75
N THR A 235 -5.25 -5.47 6.73
CA THR A 235 -6.52 -6.15 6.53
C THR A 235 -7.57 -5.19 5.96
N ASN A 236 -7.67 -3.96 6.48
CA ASN A 236 -8.59 -2.97 5.93
C ASN A 236 -8.18 -2.50 4.53
N LEU A 237 -6.88 -2.29 4.27
CA LEU A 237 -6.39 -2.00 2.91
C LEU A 237 -6.76 -3.12 1.93
N PHE A 238 -6.66 -4.38 2.39
CA PHE A 238 -7.05 -5.53 1.60
C PHE A 238 -8.55 -5.56 1.32
N LYS A 239 -9.41 -5.30 2.32
CA LYS A 239 -10.87 -5.17 2.14
C LYS A 239 -11.22 -4.05 1.15
N VAL A 240 -10.55 -2.90 1.23
CA VAL A 240 -10.72 -1.80 0.28
C VAL A 240 -10.32 -2.23 -1.14
N ARG A 241 -9.19 -2.92 -1.32
CA ARG A 241 -8.79 -3.47 -2.62
C ARG A 241 -9.79 -4.49 -3.15
N LEU A 242 -10.23 -5.42 -2.31
CA LEU A 242 -11.05 -6.57 -2.69
C LEU A 242 -12.50 -6.19 -2.98
N ILE A 243 -13.13 -5.43 -2.07
CA ILE A 243 -14.57 -5.16 -2.09
C ILE A 243 -14.90 -3.91 -2.92
N LYS A 244 -13.99 -2.92 -2.95
CA LYS A 244 -14.21 -1.65 -3.67
C LYS A 244 -13.43 -1.55 -5.00
N ASP A 245 -12.68 -2.61 -5.36
CA ASP A 245 -11.77 -2.64 -6.51
C ASP A 245 -10.77 -1.46 -6.53
N GLN A 246 -10.41 -0.95 -5.35
CA GLN A 246 -9.56 0.22 -5.24
C GLN A 246 -8.11 -0.15 -5.54
N PHE A 247 -7.50 0.45 -6.56
CA PHE A 247 -6.08 0.23 -6.84
C PHE A 247 -5.19 0.95 -5.83
N ILE A 248 -4.18 0.26 -5.30
CA ILE A 248 -3.27 0.78 -4.27
C ILE A 248 -1.85 0.85 -4.83
N THR A 249 -1.44 2.04 -5.26
CA THR A 249 -0.06 2.33 -5.68
C THR A 249 0.85 2.49 -4.46
N ALA A 250 2.18 2.39 -4.65
CA ALA A 250 3.14 2.65 -3.58
C ALA A 250 2.98 4.08 -3.03
N ARG A 251 2.80 5.07 -3.91
CA ARG A 251 2.55 6.47 -3.51
C ARG A 251 1.26 6.63 -2.70
N ALA A 252 0.16 5.99 -3.12
CA ALA A 252 -1.11 6.06 -2.39
C ALA A 252 -0.99 5.44 -0.99
N LEU A 253 -0.24 4.33 -0.87
CA LEU A 253 0.04 3.69 0.41
C LEU A 253 0.87 4.59 1.35
N LEU A 254 1.94 5.21 0.85
CA LEU A 254 2.76 6.13 1.67
C LEU A 254 1.94 7.36 2.11
N ASP A 255 1.16 7.94 1.21
CA ASP A 255 0.28 9.08 1.54
C ASP A 255 -0.78 8.69 2.57
N PHE A 256 -1.33 7.48 2.47
CA PHE A 256 -2.24 6.95 3.47
C PHE A 256 -1.57 6.83 4.85
N ILE A 257 -0.37 6.26 4.94
CA ILE A 257 0.38 6.17 6.20
C ILE A 257 0.70 7.57 6.76
N HIS A 258 1.05 8.51 5.90
CA HIS A 258 1.25 9.91 6.28
C HIS A 258 -0.01 10.49 6.95
N GLN A 259 -1.19 10.29 6.35
CA GLN A 259 -2.46 10.77 6.89
C GLN A 259 -2.86 10.07 8.19
N LEU A 260 -2.54 8.78 8.35
CA LEU A 260 -2.78 8.07 9.62
C LEU A 260 -1.99 8.68 10.78
N LEU A 261 -0.73 9.08 10.53
CA LEU A 261 0.16 9.60 11.55
C LEU A 261 -0.02 11.10 11.81
N LEU A 262 -0.10 11.91 10.74
CA LEU A 262 -0.13 13.37 10.80
C LEU A 262 -1.54 13.98 10.70
N GLY A 263 -2.58 13.16 10.57
CA GLY A 263 -3.97 13.61 10.58
C GLY A 263 -4.32 14.37 11.86
N ASN A 264 -5.41 15.13 11.81
CA ASN A 264 -5.82 16.02 12.91
C ASN A 264 -6.30 15.30 14.17
N ARG A 265 -6.43 13.96 14.13
CA ARG A 265 -6.90 13.14 15.25
C ARG A 265 -5.88 12.04 15.57
N TYR A 266 -6.26 11.14 16.46
CA TYR A 266 -5.48 9.95 16.75
C TYR A 266 -5.67 8.88 15.68
N LEU A 267 -4.72 7.95 15.57
CA LEU A 267 -4.66 6.91 14.54
C LEU A 267 -5.98 6.15 14.36
N PRO A 268 -6.70 5.70 15.42
CA PRO A 268 -7.97 5.01 15.25
C PRO A 268 -9.01 5.85 14.49
N ASP A 269 -9.06 7.15 14.76
CA ASP A 269 -10.01 8.06 14.10
C ASP A 269 -9.49 8.57 12.76
N ASN A 270 -8.18 8.70 12.57
CA ASN A 270 -7.60 9.02 11.27
C ASN A 270 -7.84 7.88 10.26
N LEU A 271 -7.89 6.62 10.73
CA LEU A 271 -8.11 5.44 9.89
C LEU A 271 -9.53 5.35 9.33
N PHE A 272 -10.54 5.68 10.14
CA PHE A 272 -11.96 5.51 9.79
C PHE A 272 -12.74 6.83 9.65
N GLY A 273 -12.09 7.96 9.91
CA GLY A 273 -12.71 9.27 9.87
C GLY A 273 -12.84 9.86 8.47
N THR A 274 -13.43 11.05 8.42
CA THR A 274 -13.50 11.85 7.18
C THR A 274 -12.14 12.45 6.83
N SER A 275 -11.69 12.21 5.59
CA SER A 275 -10.43 12.70 5.03
C SER A 275 -10.59 12.98 3.53
N ASP A 276 -9.73 13.83 2.98
CA ASP A 276 -9.59 14.04 1.54
C ASP A 276 -8.79 12.91 0.86
N ASN A 277 -8.22 11.99 1.64
CA ASN A 277 -7.53 10.81 1.11
C ASN A 277 -8.54 9.73 0.70
N GLU A 278 -8.47 9.31 -0.57
CA GLU A 278 -9.39 8.34 -1.16
C GLU A 278 -9.41 7.00 -0.41
N LEU A 279 -8.25 6.49 0.03
CA LEU A 279 -8.19 5.22 0.75
C LEU A 279 -8.89 5.31 2.11
N ILE A 280 -8.72 6.41 2.84
CA ILE A 280 -9.40 6.64 4.12
C ILE A 280 -10.92 6.78 3.92
N GLN A 281 -11.37 7.47 2.87
CA GLN A 281 -12.80 7.55 2.56
C GLN A 281 -13.42 6.16 2.33
N ARG A 282 -12.71 5.26 1.63
CA ARG A 282 -13.17 3.88 1.42
C ARG A 282 -13.10 3.04 2.70
N MET A 283 -12.20 3.37 3.63
CA MET A 283 -12.07 2.68 4.93
C MET A 283 -13.28 2.92 5.83
N GLY A 284 -13.93 4.08 5.74
CA GLY A 284 -15.09 4.42 6.55
C GLY A 284 -16.25 3.42 6.44
N ASP A 285 -16.39 2.75 5.28
CA ASP A 285 -17.39 1.68 5.07
C ASP A 285 -17.11 0.42 5.91
N PHE A 286 -15.90 0.28 6.44
CA PHE A 286 -15.45 -0.83 7.27
C PHE A 286 -15.19 -0.42 8.72
N ASP A 287 -15.70 0.75 9.15
CA ASP A 287 -15.50 1.25 10.51
C ASP A 287 -16.12 0.30 11.56
N PRO A 288 -15.32 -0.25 12.49
CA PRO A 288 -15.80 -1.14 13.54
C PRO A 288 -16.79 -0.45 14.50
N ALA A 289 -16.81 0.88 14.57
CA ALA A 289 -17.78 1.61 15.37
C ALA A 289 -19.22 1.50 14.83
N ASN A 290 -19.40 1.11 13.57
CA ASN A 290 -20.72 0.91 12.94
C ASN A 290 -21.29 -0.50 13.13
N LEU A 291 -20.62 -1.36 13.91
CA LEU A 291 -21.10 -2.71 14.21
C LEU A 291 -22.20 -2.66 15.28
N HIS A 292 -23.35 -3.26 14.97
CA HIS A 292 -24.51 -3.31 15.85
C HIS A 292 -24.64 -4.65 16.60
N THR A 293 -23.53 -5.12 17.18
CA THR A 293 -23.58 -6.30 18.04
C THR A 293 -24.07 -5.93 19.44
N ARG A 294 -24.65 -6.90 20.15
CA ARG A 294 -25.16 -6.66 21.51
C ARG A 294 -24.10 -6.08 22.45
N ALA A 295 -22.85 -6.55 22.35
CA ALA A 295 -21.77 -6.08 23.20
C ALA A 295 -21.39 -4.63 22.89
N ILE A 296 -21.25 -4.30 21.61
CA ILE A 296 -20.90 -2.95 21.15
C ILE A 296 -22.04 -1.97 21.47
N ASP A 297 -23.29 -2.28 21.13
CA ASP A 297 -24.44 -1.42 21.42
C ASP A 297 -24.58 -1.16 22.93
N GLN A 298 -24.39 -2.18 23.77
CA GLN A 298 -24.42 -2.04 25.22
C GLN A 298 -23.27 -1.16 25.74
N PHE A 299 -22.09 -1.25 25.13
CA PHE A 299 -20.95 -0.40 25.47
C PHE A 299 -21.22 1.07 25.11
N VAL A 300 -21.69 1.34 23.87
CA VAL A 300 -22.03 2.69 23.40
C VAL A 300 -23.08 3.33 24.31
N LEU A 301 -24.16 2.61 24.62
CA LEU A 301 -25.22 3.11 25.50
C LEU A 301 -24.72 3.41 26.92
N ARG A 302 -23.91 2.53 27.50
CA ARG A 302 -23.35 2.76 28.85
C ARG A 302 -22.39 3.94 28.88
N HIS A 303 -21.55 4.06 27.86
CA HIS A 303 -20.59 5.16 27.75
C HIS A 303 -21.31 6.51 27.58
N GLY A 304 -22.29 6.59 26.67
CA GLY A 304 -23.05 7.82 26.43
C GLY A 304 -23.94 8.25 27.60
N LEU A 305 -24.36 7.31 28.46
CA LEU A 305 -25.09 7.59 29.70
C LEU A 305 -24.17 7.82 30.92
N GLU A 306 -22.86 7.90 30.71
CA GLU A 306 -21.84 8.03 31.78
C GLU A 306 -21.99 6.97 32.89
N LEU A 307 -22.49 5.78 32.55
CA LEU A 307 -22.67 4.69 33.50
C LEU A 307 -21.32 4.05 33.84
N PRO A 308 -21.11 3.58 35.08
CA PRO A 308 -19.88 2.89 35.44
C PRO A 308 -19.62 1.64 34.56
N ILE A 309 -18.52 1.66 33.81
CA ILE A 309 -18.04 0.51 33.03
C ILE A 309 -16.84 -0.09 33.77
N LEU A 310 -17.09 -1.21 34.45
CA LEU A 310 -16.07 -1.90 35.24
C LEU A 310 -14.88 -2.31 34.35
N GLY A 311 -13.67 -1.98 34.79
CA GLY A 311 -12.43 -2.32 34.09
C GLY A 311 -11.96 -1.31 33.04
N LEU A 312 -12.83 -0.44 32.51
CA LEU A 312 -12.44 0.54 31.49
C LEU A 312 -11.41 1.54 32.02
N SER A 313 -11.60 2.08 33.22
CA SER A 313 -10.66 3.04 33.81
C SER A 313 -9.26 2.47 34.02
N SER A 314 -9.18 1.22 34.50
CA SER A 314 -7.91 0.51 34.64
C SER A 314 -7.26 0.28 33.28
N PHE A 315 -8.02 -0.09 32.26
CA PHE A 315 -7.51 -0.23 30.89
C PHE A 315 -6.92 1.09 30.36
N MET A 316 -7.64 2.19 30.50
CA MET A 316 -7.21 3.53 30.07
C MET A 316 -5.92 3.98 30.78
N GLN A 317 -5.78 3.68 32.08
CA GLN A 317 -4.55 3.97 32.81
C GLN A 317 -3.34 3.21 32.23
N HIS A 318 -3.50 1.91 31.93
CA HIS A 318 -2.40 1.13 31.32
C HIS A 318 -2.05 1.61 29.91
N LEU A 319 -3.01 2.13 29.13
CA LEU A 319 -2.72 2.79 27.86
C LEU A 319 -1.88 4.05 28.05
N GLN A 320 -2.22 4.86 29.05
CA GLN A 320 -1.47 6.08 29.39
C GLN A 320 -0.03 5.77 29.81
N GLU A 321 0.17 4.75 30.66
CA GLU A 321 1.51 4.30 31.08
C GLU A 321 2.38 3.84 29.91
N LYS A 322 1.77 3.32 28.83
CA LYS A 322 2.45 2.93 27.60
C LYS A 322 2.63 4.08 26.59
N GLY A 323 2.13 5.27 26.90
CA GLY A 323 2.12 6.42 25.97
C GLY A 323 1.19 6.22 24.77
N LEU A 324 0.15 5.41 24.93
CA LEU A 324 -0.87 5.10 23.92
C LEU A 324 -2.22 5.79 24.23
N ALA A 325 -2.26 6.65 25.24
CA ALA A 325 -3.49 7.35 25.62
C ALA A 325 -3.92 8.34 24.55
N ILE A 326 -5.24 8.41 24.37
CA ILE A 326 -5.93 9.32 23.46
C ILE A 326 -6.57 10.39 24.33
N GLU A 327 -6.13 11.64 24.22
CA GLU A 327 -6.59 12.75 25.07
C GLU A 327 -8.06 13.13 24.81
N SER A 328 -8.63 12.73 23.67
CA SER A 328 -9.97 13.11 23.21
C SER A 328 -11.09 12.12 23.59
N VAL A 329 -10.87 11.18 24.52
CA VAL A 329 -11.93 10.27 25.00
C VAL A 329 -12.73 10.98 26.10
N GLY A 330 -13.50 12.00 25.71
CA GLY A 330 -14.49 12.69 26.56
C GLY A 330 -15.86 12.00 26.55
N SER A 331 -16.81 12.55 27.31
CA SER A 331 -18.19 12.06 27.46
C SER A 331 -19.09 12.24 26.21
N ASP A 332 -18.56 12.84 25.16
CA ASP A 332 -19.27 13.19 23.92
C ASP A 332 -19.49 11.94 23.03
N ASP A 333 -20.51 11.99 22.15
CA ASP A 333 -20.96 10.89 21.27
C ASP A 333 -19.82 10.24 20.44
N GLY A 334 -18.70 10.95 20.23
CA GLY A 334 -17.51 10.45 19.52
C GLY A 334 -16.58 9.56 20.36
N GLY A 335 -16.60 9.67 21.69
CA GLY A 335 -15.65 8.96 22.56
C GLY A 335 -15.80 7.44 22.53
N ALA A 336 -17.05 6.96 22.49
CA ALA A 336 -17.33 5.53 22.39
C ALA A 336 -16.84 4.95 21.04
N ALA A 337 -17.05 5.67 19.93
CA ALA A 337 -16.60 5.25 18.61
C ALA A 337 -15.07 5.17 18.54
N THR A 338 -14.36 6.17 19.04
CA THR A 338 -12.89 6.16 19.13
C THR A 338 -12.38 4.96 19.94
N LEU A 339 -13.02 4.65 21.07
CA LEU A 339 -12.67 3.48 21.88
C LEU A 339 -12.92 2.15 21.16
N ILE A 340 -14.05 2.00 20.46
CA ILE A 340 -14.34 0.78 19.68
C ILE A 340 -13.29 0.59 18.57
N ARG A 341 -12.95 1.65 17.84
CA ARG A 341 -11.87 1.62 16.84
C ARG A 341 -10.53 1.23 17.46
N LEU A 342 -10.23 1.75 18.66
CA LEU A 342 -9.02 1.37 19.39
C LEU A 342 -9.05 -0.10 19.83
N PHE A 343 -10.18 -0.61 20.33
CA PHE A 343 -10.34 -2.01 20.71
C PHE A 343 -10.11 -2.94 19.52
N TYR A 344 -10.66 -2.57 18.35
CA TYR A 344 -10.44 -3.27 17.09
C TYR A 344 -8.97 -3.34 16.72
N LEU A 345 -8.25 -2.21 16.78
CA LEU A 345 -6.83 -2.13 16.42
C LEU A 345 -5.93 -2.92 17.39
N LEU A 346 -6.30 -3.00 18.67
CA LEU A 346 -5.55 -3.67 19.73
C LEU A 346 -6.01 -5.11 20.01
N ARG A 347 -6.92 -5.66 19.19
CA ARG A 347 -7.61 -6.94 19.44
C ARG A 347 -6.69 -8.14 19.67
N CYS A 348 -5.45 -8.12 19.15
CA CYS A 348 -4.45 -9.17 19.36
C CYS A 348 -3.34 -8.81 20.37
N ASN A 349 -3.35 -7.61 20.97
CA ASN A 349 -2.40 -7.22 22.00
C ASN A 349 -2.95 -7.45 23.40
N SER A 350 -2.11 -7.91 24.33
CA SER A 350 -2.43 -7.91 25.76
C SER A 350 -2.02 -6.57 26.38
N ILE A 351 -2.97 -5.85 26.99
CA ILE A 351 -2.75 -4.54 27.62
C ILE A 351 -3.53 -4.49 28.94
N GLY A 352 -2.80 -4.31 30.04
CA GLY A 352 -3.37 -4.15 31.37
C GLY A 352 -4.31 -5.30 31.74
N ASN A 353 -5.57 -4.96 32.02
CA ASN A 353 -6.62 -5.91 32.36
C ASN A 353 -7.34 -6.53 31.15
N ASN A 354 -6.88 -6.26 29.92
CA ASN A 354 -7.47 -6.78 28.67
C ASN A 354 -8.97 -6.49 28.49
N PHE A 355 -9.44 -5.34 28.98
CA PHE A 355 -10.85 -4.95 28.85
C PHE A 355 -11.36 -5.05 27.40
N HIS A 356 -10.53 -4.64 26.42
CA HIS A 356 -10.88 -4.64 25.00
C HIS A 356 -11.07 -6.04 24.40
N HIS A 357 -10.51 -7.11 24.98
CA HIS A 357 -10.63 -8.47 24.45
C HIS A 357 -12.05 -9.02 24.50
N GLN A 358 -12.93 -8.44 25.32
CA GLN A 358 -14.34 -8.83 25.36
C GLN A 358 -15.08 -8.56 24.04
N PHE A 359 -14.54 -7.68 23.18
CA PHE A 359 -15.11 -7.35 21.86
C PHE A 359 -14.45 -8.12 20.72
N ARG A 360 -13.48 -8.99 20.99
CA ARG A 360 -12.65 -9.60 19.94
C ARG A 360 -13.47 -10.36 18.89
N SER A 361 -14.45 -11.14 19.33
CA SER A 361 -15.34 -11.90 18.44
C SER A 361 -16.29 -11.02 17.64
N ASP A 362 -16.59 -9.80 18.12
CA ASP A 362 -17.39 -8.84 17.35
C ASP A 362 -16.64 -8.32 16.12
N PHE A 363 -15.32 -8.46 16.10
CA PHE A 363 -14.43 -8.01 15.04
C PHE A 363 -13.97 -9.14 14.09
N ASP A 364 -14.51 -10.35 14.23
CA ASP A 364 -14.15 -11.48 13.39
C ASP A 364 -14.67 -11.27 11.95
N GLU A 365 -13.80 -11.46 10.96
CA GLU A 365 -14.08 -11.19 9.54
C GLU A 365 -14.53 -12.48 8.81
N VAL A 366 -15.53 -13.18 9.36
CA VAL A 366 -15.94 -14.53 8.91
C VAL A 366 -16.21 -14.59 7.40
N LEU A 367 -16.89 -13.59 6.84
CA LEU A 367 -17.20 -13.53 5.41
C LEU A 367 -15.94 -13.40 4.55
N LEU A 368 -14.94 -12.62 4.99
CA LEU A 368 -13.68 -12.46 4.29
C LEU A 368 -12.88 -13.77 4.31
N ASP A 369 -12.86 -14.46 5.45
CA ASP A 369 -12.18 -15.75 5.62
C ASP A 369 -12.83 -16.84 4.74
N GLU A 370 -14.16 -16.90 4.71
CA GLU A 370 -14.91 -17.80 3.84
C GLU A 370 -14.65 -17.52 2.35
N PHE A 371 -14.69 -16.24 1.96
CA PHE A 371 -14.35 -15.83 0.59
C PHE A 371 -12.91 -16.23 0.21
N ALA A 372 -11.94 -15.91 1.07
CA ALA A 372 -10.53 -16.23 0.86
C ALA A 372 -10.32 -17.73 0.65
N LYS A 373 -10.95 -18.55 1.50
CA LYS A 373 -10.90 -20.00 1.41
C LYS A 373 -11.46 -20.51 0.09
N VAL A 374 -12.63 -20.04 -0.33
CA VAL A 374 -13.23 -20.42 -1.62
C VAL A 374 -12.35 -19.98 -2.79
N TRP A 375 -11.80 -18.76 -2.75
CA TRP A 375 -10.94 -18.24 -3.80
C TRP A 375 -9.66 -19.07 -3.96
N LEU A 376 -8.97 -19.38 -2.86
CA LEU A 376 -7.74 -20.19 -2.87
C LEU A 376 -7.99 -21.58 -3.46
N LEU A 377 -9.11 -22.22 -3.09
CA LEU A 377 -9.51 -23.53 -3.63
C LEU A 377 -9.74 -23.51 -5.14
N HIS A 378 -10.22 -22.40 -5.71
CA HIS A 378 -10.35 -22.26 -7.16
C HIS A 378 -9.00 -22.00 -7.83
N ASN A 379 -8.16 -21.17 -7.22
CA ASN A 379 -6.84 -20.84 -7.74
C ASN A 379 -5.91 -22.06 -7.80
N GLU A 380 -6.02 -22.96 -6.81
CA GLU A 380 -5.24 -24.19 -6.71
C GLU A 380 -6.00 -25.42 -7.23
N TYR A 381 -7.09 -25.23 -7.99
CA TYR A 381 -7.95 -26.32 -8.42
C TYR A 381 -7.22 -27.29 -9.37
N ASP A 382 -7.01 -28.52 -8.90
CA ASP A 382 -6.34 -29.60 -9.61
C ASP A 382 -7.30 -30.71 -10.07
N GLY A 383 -8.60 -30.57 -9.75
CA GLY A 383 -9.61 -31.58 -10.05
C GLY A 383 -9.67 -32.76 -9.07
N SER A 384 -8.84 -32.77 -8.03
CA SER A 384 -8.84 -33.79 -6.99
C SER A 384 -10.07 -33.73 -6.09
N GLY A 385 -10.31 -34.80 -5.32
CA GLY A 385 -11.34 -34.80 -4.29
C GLY A 385 -11.08 -33.77 -3.20
N GLU A 386 -9.81 -33.45 -2.93
CA GLU A 386 -9.38 -32.52 -1.88
C GLU A 386 -9.75 -31.07 -2.18
N THR A 387 -9.66 -30.65 -3.44
CA THR A 387 -10.10 -29.31 -3.88
C THR A 387 -11.60 -29.27 -4.21
N LYS A 388 -12.15 -30.36 -4.75
CA LYS A 388 -13.55 -30.43 -5.19
C LYS A 388 -14.57 -30.56 -4.05
N LEU A 389 -14.29 -31.35 -3.02
CA LEU A 389 -15.24 -31.56 -1.92
C LEU A 389 -15.52 -30.27 -1.12
N PRO A 390 -14.51 -29.47 -0.74
CA PRO A 390 -14.73 -28.21 -0.02
C PRO A 390 -15.46 -27.14 -0.83
N LEU A 391 -15.41 -27.20 -2.17
CA LEU A 391 -16.12 -26.27 -3.05
C LEU A 391 -17.61 -26.60 -3.23
N ARG A 392 -18.04 -27.85 -3.00
CA ARG A 392 -19.45 -28.26 -3.22
C ARG A 392 -20.48 -27.43 -2.45
N PRO A 393 -20.29 -27.11 -1.15
CA PRO A 393 -21.24 -26.28 -0.41
C PRO A 393 -21.41 -24.89 -1.01
N PHE A 394 -20.31 -24.25 -1.42
CA PHE A 394 -20.35 -22.94 -2.08
C PHE A 394 -21.18 -22.99 -3.37
N TYR A 395 -20.92 -23.96 -4.24
CA TYR A 395 -21.71 -24.10 -5.47
C TYR A 395 -23.19 -24.43 -5.20
N GLY A 396 -23.46 -25.38 -4.32
CA GLY A 396 -24.81 -25.88 -4.06
C GLY A 396 -25.70 -24.90 -3.30
N ASN A 397 -25.15 -24.23 -2.29
CA ASN A 397 -25.93 -23.42 -1.36
C ASN A 397 -25.91 -21.93 -1.71
N GLU A 398 -24.81 -21.43 -2.28
CA GLU A 398 -24.63 -20.00 -2.53
C GLU A 398 -24.72 -19.66 -4.02
N LEU A 399 -23.82 -20.21 -4.85
CA LEU A 399 -23.72 -19.80 -6.24
C LEU A 399 -24.97 -20.16 -7.06
N ILE A 400 -25.42 -21.42 -6.99
CA ILE A 400 -26.63 -21.85 -7.73
C ILE A 400 -27.86 -21.12 -7.19
N GLY A 401 -27.95 -20.90 -5.88
CA GLY A 401 -29.03 -20.11 -5.27
C GLY A 401 -29.06 -18.68 -5.79
N ALA A 402 -27.91 -18.01 -5.86
CA ALA A 402 -27.78 -16.62 -6.30
C ALA A 402 -27.95 -16.42 -7.81
N VAL A 403 -27.52 -17.39 -8.63
CA VAL A 403 -27.65 -17.33 -10.09
C VAL A 403 -29.01 -17.85 -10.57
N GLY A 404 -29.58 -18.85 -9.89
CA GLY A 404 -30.85 -19.49 -10.23
C GLY A 404 -32.11 -18.75 -9.76
N THR A 405 -31.97 -17.63 -9.03
CA THR A 405 -33.08 -16.75 -8.63
C THR A 405 -33.33 -15.57 -9.58
N ARG A 406 -32.86 -15.65 -10.84
CA ARG A 406 -33.23 -14.72 -11.91
C ARG A 406 -34.29 -15.29 -12.85
#